data_AF-A0A842NSL9-F1
#
_entry.id   AF-A0A842NSL9-F1
#
_cell.length_a   1.000
_cell.length_b   1.000
_cell.length_c   1.000
_cell.angle_alpha   90.00
_cell.angle_beta   90.00
_cell.angle_gamma   90.00
#
_symmetry.space_group_name_H-M   'P 1'
#
loop_
_entity.id
_entity.type
_entity.pdbx_description
1 polymer ?
#
loop_
_entity_poly.entity_id
_entity_poly.type
_entity_poly.pdbx_seq_one_letter_code
_entity_poly.pdbx_strand_id
1 'polypeptide(L)' 'MVQAYCVKCRAKTDIKDPKEVKLKNGRPAVKGTCPICTTNVFRIGAMPKE' A
#
# COMPACT_ATOMS: atom_id res chain seq x y z
N MET A 1 -7.18 -3.81 8.42
CA MET A 1 -5.78 -3.40 8.21
C MET A 1 -5.36 -3.68 6.78
N VAL A 2 -4.74 -2.70 6.09
CA VAL A 2 -4.30 -2.87 4.70
C VAL A 2 -2.86 -3.34 4.70
N GLN A 3 -2.62 -4.57 4.26
CA GLN A 3 -1.27 -5.11 4.10
C GLN A 3 -0.77 -4.92 2.66
N ALA A 4 0.50 -4.53 2.50
CA ALA A 4 1.22 -4.48 1.24
C ALA A 4 2.51 -5.29 1.32
N TYR A 5 2.99 -5.73 0.16
CA TYR A 5 4.31 -6.32 0.07
C TYR A 5 5.36 -5.20 -0.07
N CYS A 6 6.26 -5.10 0.89
CA CYS A 6 7.38 -4.17 0.81
C CYS A 6 8.52 -4.82 0.04
N VAL A 7 8.85 -4.28 -1.14
CA VAL A 7 9.94 -4.81 -1.98
C VAL A 7 11.33 -4.70 -1.35
N LYS A 8 11.55 -3.71 -0.45
CA LYS A 8 12.81 -3.60 0.29
C LYS A 8 12.94 -4.64 1.38
N CYS A 9 11.87 -4.86 2.15
CA CYS A 9 11.86 -5.85 3.24
C CYS A 9 11.60 -7.27 2.74
N ARG A 10 11.15 -7.42 1.48
CA ARG A 10 10.73 -8.68 0.86
C ARG A 10 9.72 -9.45 1.73
N ALA A 11 8.84 -8.69 2.38
CA ALA A 11 7.88 -9.20 3.35
C ALA A 11 6.54 -8.46 3.20
N LYS A 12 5.46 -9.13 3.62
CA LYS A 12 4.15 -8.50 3.78
C LYS A 12 4.19 -7.67 5.06
N THR A 13 3.82 -6.41 4.97
CA THR A 13 3.80 -5.47 6.09
C THR A 13 2.53 -4.62 6.02
N ASP A 14 2.07 -4.14 7.17
CA ASP A 14 0.97 -3.20 7.23
C ASP A 14 1.37 -1.86 6.61
N ILE A 15 0.45 -1.28 5.84
CA ILE A 15 0.64 0.05 5.28
C ILE A 15 0.39 1.07 6.38
N LYS A 16 1.40 1.88 6.70
CA LYS A 16 1.25 3.07 7.52
C LYS A 16 0.71 4.22 6.68
N ASP A 17 -0.24 4.98 7.22
CA ASP A 17 -0.92 6.09 6.53
C ASP A 17 -1.49 5.69 5.15
N PRO A 18 -2.35 4.65 5.07
CA PRO A 18 -2.94 4.21 3.81
C PRO A 18 -3.83 5.31 3.21
N LYS A 19 -3.56 5.66 1.96
CA LYS A 19 -4.33 6.62 1.14
C LYS A 19 -4.80 5.93 -0.13
N GLU A 20 -6.09 6.02 -0.39
CA GLU A 20 -6.63 5.61 -1.68
C GLU A 20 -6.15 6.56 -2.79
N VAL A 21 -5.59 5.98 -3.84
CA VAL A 21 -5.13 6.69 -5.03
C VAL A 21 -5.64 5.96 -6.26
N LYS A 22 -6.00 6.71 -7.31
CA LYS A 22 -6.23 6.15 -8.63
C LYS A 22 -4.93 6.18 -9.43
N LEU A 23 -4.54 5.03 -9.96
CA LEU A 23 -3.42 4.92 -10.88
C LEU A 23 -3.77 5.61 -12.22
N LYS A 24 -2.74 5.94 -13.02
CA LYS A 24 -2.91 6.56 -14.34
C LYS A 24 -3.75 5.70 -15.31
N ASN A 25 -3.81 4.39 -15.09
CA ASN A 25 -4.63 3.44 -15.84
C ASN A 25 -6.08 3.30 -15.30
N GLY A 26 -6.52 4.18 -14.40
CA GLY A 26 -7.88 4.20 -13.85
C GLY A 26 -8.14 3.17 -12.75
N ARG A 27 -7.19 2.29 -12.43
CA ARG A 27 -7.36 1.26 -11.39
C ARG A 27 -7.22 1.86 -9.99
N PRO A 28 -8.06 1.46 -9.02
CA PRO A 28 -7.89 1.86 -7.63
C PRO A 28 -6.65 1.17 -7.04
N ALA A 29 -5.93 1.92 -6.21
CA ALA A 29 -4.78 1.45 -5.45
C ALA A 29 -4.75 2.12 -4.09
N VAL A 30 -4.01 1.53 -3.17
CA VAL A 30 -3.69 2.11 -1.87
C VAL A 30 -2.20 2.41 -1.83
N LYS A 31 -1.86 3.66 -1.54
CA LYS A 31 -0.50 4.13 -1.28
C LYS A 31 -0.31 4.28 0.22
N GLY A 32 0.88 3.98 0.73
CA GLY A 32 1.30 4.46 2.05
C GLY A 32 2.76 4.17 2.29
N THR A 33 3.13 3.98 3.55
CA THR A 33 4.53 3.88 3.96
C THR A 33 4.79 2.57 4.69
N CYS A 34 5.92 1.93 4.40
CA CYS A 34 6.38 0.77 5.16
C CYS A 34 6.81 1.20 6.57
N PRO A 35 6.28 0.59 7.65
CA PRO A 35 6.67 0.95 9.02
C PRO A 35 8.10 0.50 9.38
N ILE A 36 8.66 -0.46 8.64
CA ILE A 36 9.99 -1.04 8.90
C ILE A 36 11.10 -0.22 8.25
N CYS A 37 10.95 0.10 6.96
CA CYS A 37 12.01 0.74 6.16
C CYS A 37 11.63 2.11 5.60
N THR A 38 10.49 2.66 6.05
CA THR A 38 9.98 4.01 5.72
C THR A 38 9.79 4.27 4.22
N THR A 39 9.85 3.22 3.40
CA THR A 39 9.75 3.31 1.95
C THR A 39 8.30 3.33 1.54
N ASN A 40 7.98 4.12 0.50
CA ASN A 40 6.64 4.13 -0.08
C ASN A 40 6.26 2.74 -0.59
N VAL A 41 5.13 2.24 -0.12
CA VAL A 41 4.54 0.98 -0.55
C VAL A 41 3.22 1.25 -1.26
N PHE A 42 2.94 0.44 -2.26
CA PHE A 42 1.72 0.51 -3.04
C PHE A 42 1.08 -0.86 -3.10
N ARG A 43 -0.23 -0.92 -2.88
CA ARG A 43 -1.05 -2.09 -3.10
C ARG A 43 -2.04 -1.76 -4.22
N ILE A 44 -2.06 -2.58 -5.26
CA ILE A 44 -3.06 -2.47 -6.31
C ILE A 44 -4.37 -3.09 -5.78
N GLY A 45 -5.48 -2.40 -5.97
CA GLY A 45 -6.78 -2.77 -5.43
C GLY A 45 -7.41 -1.65 -4.62
N ALA A 46 -8.74 -1.68 -4.51
CA ALA A 46 -9.46 -0.80 -3.60
C ALA A 46 -9.02 -1.04 -2.15
N MET A 47 -9.08 -0.01 -1.31
CA MET A 47 -8.95 -0.23 0.13
C MET A 47 -10.07 -1.18 0.54
N PRO A 48 -9.81 -2.22 1.36
CA PRO A 48 -10.88 -3.01 1.94
C PRO A 48 -11.78 -2.05 2.70
N LYS A 49 -12.98 -1.83 2.15
CA LYS A 49 -14.09 -1.20 2.86
C LYS A 49 -14.70 -2.31 3.69
N GLU A 50 -14.71 -2.13 5.00
CA GLU A 50 -15.58 -2.91 5.89
C GLU A 50 -17.05 -2.69 5.49
#